data_AF-A0A815WRK7-F1
#
_entry.id   AF-A0A815WRK7-F1
#
_cell.length_a   1.000
_cell.length_b   1.000
_cell.length_c   1.000
_cell.angle_alpha   90.00
_cell.angle_beta   90.00
_cell.angle_gamma   90.00
#
_symmetry.space_group_name_H-M   'P 1'
#
loop_
_entity.id
_entity.type
_entity.pdbx_description
1 polymer ?
#
loop_
_entity_poly.entity_id
_entity_poly.type
_entity_poly.pdbx_seq_one_letter_code
_entity_poly.pdbx_strand_id
1 'polypeptide(L)'
;GGLWGLAIYSYIRNDKGGEVWLNEFKPLQAAAIDFEDYAEKRTEYSRLIEGSPVSPAVLFYNENTKTPGLFTQFDVVVFDEAQSLSFASPDETVAKLKGYLEQGKYSKGKFTVSADSGAVFIANVQIDSKGLPTNKNNLFGELPEILQESALLDRIHGILPGWNLPRMSTDALSKGVGFKADFLGEIFHSMRNRIEFDNEKSDVIISMEEPEEVTSEK
;
A
#
# COMPACT_ATOMS: atom_id res chain seq x y z
N GLY A 1 7.71 -22.78 -22.09
CA GLY A 1 6.38 -22.75 -21.45
C GLY A 1 6.28 -23.86 -20.44
N GLY A 2 6.31 -23.54 -19.15
CA GLY A 2 6.00 -24.49 -18.09
C GLY A 2 4.50 -24.57 -17.87
N LEU A 3 3.99 -25.75 -17.50
CA LEU A 3 2.61 -25.92 -17.07
C LEU A 3 2.51 -25.52 -15.61
N TRP A 4 1.80 -24.43 -15.32
CA TRP A 4 1.53 -23.99 -13.96
C TRP A 4 0.19 -24.57 -13.50
N GLY A 5 0.05 -24.87 -12.21
CA GLY A 5 -1.17 -25.45 -11.66
C GLY A 5 -1.18 -25.47 -10.14
N LEU A 6 -2.37 -25.60 -9.57
CA LEU A 6 -2.56 -25.81 -8.15
C LEU A 6 -2.24 -27.27 -7.83
N ALA A 7 -1.30 -27.49 -6.92
CA ALA A 7 -0.89 -28.82 -6.49
C ALA A 7 -1.28 -29.07 -5.03
N ILE A 8 -1.91 -30.20 -4.73
CA ILE A 8 -2.16 -30.69 -3.37
C ILE A 8 -1.17 -31.80 -3.09
N TYR A 9 -0.38 -31.65 -2.02
CA TYR A 9 0.59 -32.66 -1.60
C TYR A 9 0.20 -33.29 -0.26
N SER A 10 0.54 -34.56 -0.06
CA SER A 10 0.54 -35.27 1.21
C SER A 10 1.97 -35.57 1.63
N TYR A 11 2.29 -35.39 2.90
CA TYR A 11 3.55 -35.84 3.48
C TYR A 11 3.32 -37.07 4.34
N ILE A 12 4.02 -38.17 4.06
CA ILE A 12 3.93 -39.43 4.80
C ILE A 12 5.30 -39.71 5.42
N ARG A 13 5.38 -39.67 6.75
CA ARG A 13 6.62 -39.94 7.47
C ARG A 13 6.91 -41.44 7.52
N ASN A 14 8.13 -41.85 7.14
CA ASN A 14 8.64 -43.22 7.30
C ASN A 14 9.96 -43.20 8.11
N ASP A 15 10.46 -44.40 8.45
CA ASP A 15 11.66 -44.60 9.28
C ASP A 15 12.97 -44.11 8.63
N LYS A 16 12.93 -43.77 7.34
CA LYS A 16 14.07 -43.28 6.55
C LYS A 16 13.98 -41.78 6.20
N GLY A 17 12.97 -41.08 6.74
CA GLY A 17 12.64 -39.71 6.36
C GLY A 17 11.45 -39.69 5.40
N GLY A 18 10.43 -38.90 5.73
CA GLY A 18 9.14 -38.98 5.03
C GLY A 18 9.16 -38.64 3.54
N GLU A 19 8.13 -39.13 2.86
CA GLU A 19 7.90 -38.98 1.43
C GLU A 19 6.81 -37.94 1.17
N VAL A 20 7.00 -37.12 0.15
CA VAL A 20 5.99 -36.18 -0.35
C VAL A 20 5.32 -36.78 -1.57
N TRP A 21 4.00 -36.89 -1.52
CA TRP A 21 3.15 -37.40 -2.60
C TRP A 21 2.33 -36.25 -3.18
N LEU A 22 2.36 -36.08 -4.50
CA LEU A 22 1.45 -35.18 -5.21
C LEU A 22 0.10 -35.91 -5.37
N ASN A 23 -0.93 -35.44 -4.69
CA ASN A 23 -2.26 -36.07 -4.73
C ASN A 23 -3.10 -35.57 -5.90
N GLU A 24 -3.05 -34.26 -6.14
CA GLU A 24 -3.88 -33.61 -7.16
C GLU A 24 -3.10 -32.46 -7.78
N PHE A 25 -3.17 -32.34 -9.10
CA PHE A 25 -2.64 -31.20 -9.83
C PHE A 25 -3.70 -30.67 -10.79
N LYS A 26 -4.19 -29.46 -10.51
CA LYS A 26 -5.11 -28.73 -11.40
C LYS A 26 -4.29 -27.75 -12.23
N PRO A 27 -4.08 -28.01 -13.53
CA PRO A 27 -3.37 -27.06 -14.37
C PRO A 27 -4.14 -25.73 -14.43
N LEU A 28 -3.44 -24.66 -14.07
CA LEU A 28 -3.85 -23.29 -14.31
C LEU A 28 -3.41 -22.97 -15.74
N GLN A 29 -4.22 -23.38 -16.71
CA GLN A 29 -3.98 -23.08 -18.11
C GLN A 29 -4.44 -21.65 -18.42
N ALA A 30 -3.81 -20.65 -17.81
CA ALA A 30 -3.83 -19.29 -18.32
C ALA A 30 -2.69 -19.20 -19.34
N ALA A 31 -2.98 -19.48 -20.61
CA ALA A 31 -2.01 -19.48 -21.70
C ALA A 31 -1.38 -18.09 -22.00
N ALA A 32 -1.70 -17.07 -21.20
CA ALA A 32 -1.40 -15.67 -21.48
C ALA A 32 -0.77 -14.92 -20.27
N ILE A 33 -0.20 -15.62 -19.29
CA ILE A 33 0.53 -14.95 -18.20
C ILE A 33 2.02 -14.96 -18.56
N ASP A 34 2.46 -13.85 -19.15
CA ASP A 34 3.87 -13.52 -19.34
C ASP A 34 4.40 -12.92 -18.03
N PHE A 35 5.37 -13.60 -17.43
CA PHE A 35 5.90 -13.22 -16.11
C PHE A 35 6.81 -11.97 -16.16
N GLU A 36 7.38 -11.65 -17.31
CA GLU A 36 8.16 -10.44 -17.52
C GLU A 36 7.21 -9.23 -17.60
N ASP A 37 6.17 -9.32 -18.45
CA ASP A 37 5.06 -8.34 -18.56
C ASP A 37 4.33 -8.17 -17.21
N TYR A 38 4.20 -9.24 -16.43
CA TYR A 38 3.61 -9.24 -15.10
C TYR A 38 4.48 -8.59 -14.01
N ALA A 39 5.82 -8.75 -14.07
CA ALA A 39 6.72 -8.02 -13.18
C ALA A 39 6.73 -6.52 -13.54
N GLU A 40 6.60 -6.20 -14.82
CA GLU A 40 6.45 -4.84 -15.35
C GLU A 40 5.13 -4.19 -14.86
N LYS A 41 4.00 -4.92 -14.94
CA LYS A 41 2.67 -4.49 -14.46
C LYS A 41 2.58 -4.16 -12.97
N ARG A 42 3.41 -4.79 -12.13
CA ARG A 42 3.48 -4.44 -10.70
C ARG A 42 3.88 -2.98 -10.46
N THR A 43 4.63 -2.39 -11.39
CA THR A 43 5.01 -0.98 -11.37
C THR A 43 3.97 -0.06 -12.01
N GLU A 44 2.89 -0.57 -12.61
CA GLU A 44 1.87 0.25 -13.28
C GLU A 44 0.81 0.80 -12.32
N TYR A 45 0.51 0.12 -11.21
CA TYR A 45 -0.51 0.58 -10.26
C TYR A 45 0.05 1.41 -9.12
N SER A 46 1.33 1.25 -8.77
CA SER A 46 1.89 1.97 -7.63
C SER A 46 3.16 2.70 -8.01
N ARG A 47 3.32 3.91 -7.46
CA ARG A 47 4.58 4.65 -7.57
C ARG A 47 5.11 5.02 -6.19
N LEU A 48 6.30 4.52 -5.90
CA LEU A 48 7.09 4.90 -4.73
C LEU A 48 7.91 6.16 -5.02
N ILE A 49 7.98 7.07 -4.05
CA ILE A 49 8.78 8.28 -4.07
C ILE A 49 9.68 8.30 -2.84
N GLU A 50 10.98 8.48 -3.05
CA GLU A 50 12.02 8.51 -2.01
C GLU A 50 12.99 9.67 -2.23
N GLY A 51 13.48 10.26 -1.12
CA GLY A 51 14.76 10.98 -1.02
C GLY A 51 14.93 12.32 -1.77
N SER A 52 14.07 12.68 -2.72
CA SER A 52 14.21 13.94 -3.50
C SER A 52 13.03 14.89 -3.32
N PRO A 53 13.26 16.21 -3.29
CA PRO A 53 12.19 17.19 -3.25
C PRO A 53 11.19 16.97 -4.40
N VAL A 54 9.94 16.72 -4.05
CA VAL A 54 8.90 16.42 -5.03
C VAL A 54 8.30 17.73 -5.53
N SER A 55 8.10 17.87 -6.84
CA SER A 55 7.49 19.08 -7.41
C SER A 55 6.00 18.87 -7.74
N PRO A 56 5.21 19.95 -7.82
CA PRO A 56 3.83 19.87 -8.31
C PRO A 56 3.73 19.23 -9.71
N ALA A 57 4.74 19.44 -10.56
CA ALA A 57 4.78 18.91 -11.91
C ALA A 57 4.93 17.39 -11.94
N VAL A 58 5.67 16.81 -10.98
CA VAL A 58 5.81 15.36 -10.83
C VAL A 58 4.48 14.76 -10.37
N LEU A 59 3.84 15.35 -9.36
CA LEU A 59 2.62 14.79 -8.77
C LEU A 59 1.38 14.94 -9.65
N PHE A 60 1.21 16.10 -10.28
CA PHE A 60 -0.04 16.46 -10.95
C PHE A 60 0.09 16.53 -12.47
N TYR A 61 0.83 17.50 -12.99
CA TYR A 61 0.98 17.66 -14.43
C TYR A 61 2.19 18.51 -14.77
N ASN A 62 3.01 18.05 -15.72
CA ASN A 62 4.14 18.81 -16.22
C ASN A 62 3.74 19.62 -17.46
N GLU A 63 3.67 20.94 -17.31
CA GLU A 63 3.30 21.84 -18.40
C GLU A 63 4.35 21.95 -19.50
N ASN A 64 5.62 21.67 -19.22
CA ASN A 64 6.69 21.79 -20.21
C ASN A 64 6.70 20.58 -21.14
N THR A 65 6.60 19.38 -20.58
CA THR A 65 6.60 18.12 -21.33
C THR A 65 5.21 17.68 -21.79
N LYS A 66 4.16 18.35 -21.29
CA LYS A 66 2.75 17.97 -21.47
C LYS A 66 2.41 16.55 -20.99
N THR A 67 3.15 16.07 -19.98
CA THR A 67 2.95 14.73 -19.42
C THR A 67 2.07 14.78 -18.16
N PRO A 68 1.12 13.82 -18.01
CA PRO A 68 0.43 13.58 -16.75
C PRO A 68 1.43 13.34 -15.60
N GLY A 69 1.02 13.71 -14.38
CA GLY A 69 1.76 13.45 -13.15
C GLY A 69 1.40 12.10 -12.54
N LEU A 70 2.01 11.78 -11.41
CA LEU A 70 1.87 10.47 -10.77
C LEU A 70 0.42 10.16 -10.37
N PHE A 71 -0.31 11.12 -9.80
CA PHE A 71 -1.70 10.87 -9.36
C PHE A 71 -2.69 10.55 -10.50
N THR A 72 -2.31 10.77 -11.75
CA THR A 72 -3.12 10.41 -12.93
C THR A 72 -2.68 9.12 -13.60
N GLN A 73 -1.54 8.58 -13.21
CA GLN A 73 -0.91 7.44 -13.88
C GLN A 73 -0.97 6.17 -13.04
N PHE A 74 -1.06 6.30 -11.72
CA PHE A 74 -0.99 5.19 -10.79
C PHE A 74 -2.26 5.14 -9.95
N ASP A 75 -2.62 3.94 -9.51
CA ASP A 75 -3.67 3.68 -8.52
C ASP A 75 -3.28 4.21 -7.14
N VAL A 76 -1.99 4.20 -6.81
CA VAL A 76 -1.49 4.69 -5.52
C VAL A 76 -0.10 5.32 -5.66
N VAL A 77 0.06 6.49 -5.04
CA VAL A 77 1.36 7.15 -4.89
C VAL A 77 1.80 7.00 -3.44
N VAL A 78 2.95 6.36 -3.23
CA VAL A 78 3.53 6.07 -1.93
C VAL A 78 4.71 7.02 -1.69
N PHE A 79 4.59 7.85 -0.66
CA PHE A 79 5.65 8.71 -0.16
C PHE A 79 6.37 7.95 0.96
N ASP A 80 7.53 7.38 0.64
CA ASP A 80 8.36 6.73 1.64
C ASP A 80 9.22 7.77 2.37
N GLU A 81 9.64 7.40 3.58
CA GLU A 81 10.37 8.27 4.50
C GLU A 81 9.71 9.65 4.66
N ALA A 82 8.39 9.66 4.87
CA ALA A 82 7.60 10.88 4.89
C ALA A 82 8.03 11.88 5.99
N GLN A 83 8.73 11.42 7.04
CA GLN A 83 9.38 12.28 8.03
C GLN A 83 10.45 13.23 7.43
N SER A 84 11.04 12.86 6.30
CA SER A 84 12.03 13.64 5.54
C SER A 84 11.50 14.19 4.22
N LEU A 85 10.18 14.08 3.98
CA LEU A 85 9.57 14.56 2.76
C LEU A 85 9.76 16.07 2.61
N SER A 86 10.19 16.48 1.41
CA SER A 86 10.31 17.89 1.05
C SER A 86 9.69 18.13 -0.32
N PHE A 87 9.22 19.36 -0.54
CA PHE A 87 8.63 19.77 -1.81
C PHE A 87 9.43 20.93 -2.41
N ALA A 88 9.67 20.90 -3.71
CA ALA A 88 10.39 21.97 -4.40
C ALA A 88 9.61 23.30 -4.42
N SER A 89 8.27 23.23 -4.30
CA SER A 89 7.38 24.38 -4.18
C SER A 89 6.29 24.06 -3.16
N PRO A 90 6.60 24.16 -1.85
CA PRO A 90 5.74 23.65 -0.78
C PRO A 90 4.31 24.17 -0.84
N ASP A 91 4.12 25.50 -0.82
CA ASP A 91 2.80 26.13 -0.78
C ASP A 91 1.91 25.71 -1.95
N GLU A 92 2.46 25.68 -3.17
CA GLU A 92 1.73 25.26 -4.36
C GLU A 92 1.38 23.77 -4.30
N THR A 93 2.35 22.93 -3.91
CA THR A 93 2.15 21.48 -3.84
C THR A 93 1.07 21.14 -2.84
N VAL A 94 1.07 21.79 -1.68
CA VAL A 94 0.07 21.62 -0.63
C VAL A 94 -1.31 22.05 -1.08
N ALA A 95 -1.42 23.23 -1.66
CA ALA A 95 -2.70 23.75 -2.10
C ALA A 95 -3.34 22.79 -3.12
N LYS A 96 -2.55 22.28 -4.06
CA LYS A 96 -2.99 21.27 -5.04
C LYS A 96 -3.32 19.94 -4.38
N LEU A 97 -2.49 19.45 -3.45
CA LEU A 97 -2.70 18.19 -2.76
C LEU A 97 -3.96 18.22 -1.90
N LYS A 98 -4.22 19.30 -1.17
CA LYS A 98 -5.47 19.50 -0.41
C LYS A 98 -6.70 19.47 -1.32
N GLY A 99 -6.66 20.21 -2.43
CA GLY A 99 -7.75 20.20 -3.41
C GLY A 99 -7.99 18.82 -4.00
N TYR A 100 -6.91 18.11 -4.32
CA TYR A 100 -6.94 16.76 -4.85
C TYR A 100 -7.51 15.74 -3.87
N LEU A 101 -6.99 15.69 -2.64
CA LEU A 101 -7.43 14.75 -1.61
C LEU A 101 -8.88 14.97 -1.14
N GLU A 102 -9.42 16.18 -1.37
CA GLU A 102 -10.84 16.47 -1.11
C GLU A 102 -11.76 16.03 -2.26
N GLN A 103 -11.36 16.30 -3.50
CA GLN A 103 -12.27 16.28 -4.66
C GLN A 103 -11.94 15.20 -5.69
N GLY A 104 -10.81 14.50 -5.54
CA GLY A 104 -10.23 13.64 -6.59
C GLY A 104 -9.85 14.42 -7.85
N LYS A 105 -9.60 15.74 -7.72
CA LYS A 105 -9.45 16.65 -8.87
C LYS A 105 -8.34 17.66 -8.65
N TYR A 106 -7.65 18.02 -9.71
CA TYR A 106 -6.70 19.12 -9.70
C TYR A 106 -6.80 19.98 -10.96
N SER A 107 -6.35 21.22 -10.85
CA SER A 107 -6.37 22.19 -11.95
C SER A 107 -5.10 22.14 -12.79
N LYS A 108 -5.28 22.10 -14.10
CA LYS A 108 -4.25 22.17 -15.14
C LYS A 108 -4.57 23.35 -16.06
N GLY A 109 -3.97 24.50 -15.80
CA GLY A 109 -4.29 25.75 -16.48
C GLY A 109 -5.77 26.11 -16.32
N LYS A 110 -6.54 26.08 -17.42
CA LYS A 110 -7.99 26.33 -17.42
C LYS A 110 -8.85 25.06 -17.33
N PHE A 111 -8.23 23.89 -17.31
CA PHE A 111 -8.93 22.60 -17.28
C PHE A 111 -8.83 21.98 -15.89
N THR A 112 -9.83 21.18 -15.54
CA THR A 112 -9.81 20.34 -14.35
C THR A 112 -9.63 18.89 -14.78
N VAL A 113 -8.68 18.21 -14.16
CA VAL A 113 -8.43 16.78 -14.38
C VAL A 113 -8.94 16.03 -13.17
N SER A 114 -9.66 14.93 -13.39
CA SER A 114 -10.07 14.02 -12.32
C SER A 114 -9.11 12.83 -12.29
N ALA A 115 -8.77 12.36 -11.10
CA ALA A 115 -8.01 11.15 -10.88
C ALA A 115 -8.47 10.47 -9.59
N ASP A 116 -8.27 9.17 -9.53
CA ASP A 116 -8.74 8.28 -8.47
C ASP A 116 -7.60 7.66 -7.67
N SER A 117 -6.36 8.10 -7.90
CA SER A 117 -5.17 7.61 -7.18
C SER A 117 -5.24 7.90 -5.68
N GLY A 118 -4.89 6.90 -4.88
CA GLY A 118 -4.66 7.06 -3.45
C GLY A 118 -3.29 7.68 -3.16
N ALA A 119 -3.13 8.24 -1.96
CA ALA A 119 -1.85 8.67 -1.42
C ALA A 119 -1.55 7.89 -0.14
N VAL A 120 -0.37 7.27 -0.05
CA VAL A 120 0.11 6.57 1.16
C VAL A 120 1.38 7.24 1.63
N PHE A 121 1.45 7.56 2.91
CA PHE A 121 2.66 8.11 3.54
C PHE A 121 3.23 7.07 4.49
N ILE A 122 4.44 6.61 4.22
CA ILE A 122 5.18 5.71 5.10
C ILE A 122 6.13 6.59 5.89
N ALA A 123 5.95 6.61 7.20
CA ALA A 123 6.76 7.44 8.08
C ALA A 123 7.32 6.64 9.25
N ASN A 124 8.54 6.99 9.64
CA ASN A 124 9.13 6.52 10.88
C ASN A 124 8.76 7.47 12.02
N VAL A 125 8.43 6.90 13.17
CA VAL A 125 8.24 7.62 14.43
C VAL A 125 9.19 7.08 15.50
N GLN A 126 9.58 7.91 16.47
CA GLN A 126 10.40 7.46 17.58
C GLN A 126 9.63 6.50 18.49
N ILE A 127 10.25 5.36 18.77
CA ILE A 127 9.69 4.31 19.61
C ILE A 127 10.47 4.24 20.93
N ASP A 128 9.75 4.15 22.04
CA ASP A 128 10.29 4.02 23.38
C ASP A 128 10.76 2.58 23.69
N SER A 129 11.31 2.38 24.90
CA SER A 129 11.80 1.06 25.34
C SER A 129 10.71 0.00 25.48
N LYS A 130 9.43 0.39 25.46
CA LYS A 130 8.27 -0.50 25.52
C LYS A 130 7.70 -0.82 24.14
N GLY A 131 8.33 -0.35 23.06
CA GLY A 131 7.86 -0.57 21.71
C GLY A 131 6.70 0.34 21.30
N LEU A 132 6.45 1.42 22.04
CA LEU A 132 5.35 2.35 21.78
C LEU A 132 5.89 3.71 21.31
N PRO A 133 5.11 4.49 20.53
CA PRO A 133 5.52 5.84 20.15
C PRO A 133 5.83 6.71 21.37
N THR A 134 6.96 7.42 21.33
CA THR A 134 7.35 8.36 22.39
C THR A 134 6.31 9.47 22.55
N ASN A 135 5.73 9.94 21.43
CA ASN A 135 4.68 10.96 21.42
C ASN A 135 3.31 10.36 21.03
N LYS A 136 2.70 9.60 21.95
CA LYS A 136 1.41 8.92 21.71
C LYS A 136 0.26 9.85 21.35
N ASN A 137 0.29 11.09 21.85
CA ASN A 137 -0.79 12.06 21.65
C ASN A 137 -0.63 12.87 20.36
N ASN A 138 0.54 12.82 19.71
CA ASN A 138 0.78 13.50 18.45
C ASN A 138 1.80 12.73 17.61
N LEU A 139 1.30 11.73 16.87
CA LEU A 139 2.10 10.91 15.94
C LEU A 139 2.65 11.71 14.76
N PHE A 140 2.03 12.85 14.42
CA PHE A 140 2.42 13.70 13.30
C PHE A 140 3.51 14.70 13.65
N GLY A 141 3.81 14.90 14.94
CA GLY A 141 4.76 15.91 15.40
C GLY A 141 6.19 15.74 14.90
N GLU A 142 6.55 14.54 14.42
CA GLU A 142 7.86 14.22 13.83
C GLU A 142 7.88 14.35 12.31
N LEU A 143 6.72 14.54 11.66
CA LEU A 143 6.64 14.77 10.23
C LEU A 143 6.96 16.23 9.89
N PRO A 144 7.27 16.56 8.63
CA PRO A 144 7.46 17.95 8.22
C PRO A 144 6.16 18.76 8.46
N GLU A 145 6.28 20.06 8.79
CA GLU A 145 5.13 20.94 9.15
C GLU A 145 3.97 20.85 8.15
N ILE A 146 4.30 20.64 6.89
CA ILE A 146 3.38 20.50 5.78
C ILE A 146 2.40 19.32 5.92
N LEU A 147 2.84 18.23 6.54
CA LEU A 147 2.03 17.06 6.85
C LEU A 147 1.34 17.17 8.21
N GLN A 148 1.66 18.19 9.01
CA GLN A 148 1.03 18.48 10.30
C GLN A 148 -0.18 19.41 10.17
N GLU A 149 -0.40 19.99 8.99
CA GLU A 149 -1.52 20.90 8.76
C GLU A 149 -2.87 20.19 8.97
N SER A 150 -3.73 20.76 9.82
CA SER A 150 -5.03 20.16 10.17
C SER A 150 -5.87 19.82 8.95
N ALA A 151 -5.87 20.68 7.92
CA ALA A 151 -6.59 20.40 6.68
C ALA A 151 -6.08 19.14 5.97
N LEU A 152 -4.78 18.82 6.00
CA LEU A 152 -4.29 17.57 5.43
C LEU A 152 -4.67 16.38 6.31
N LEU A 153 -4.57 16.54 7.63
CA LEU A 153 -4.93 15.51 8.61
C LEU A 153 -6.40 15.11 8.52
N ASP A 154 -7.30 16.08 8.33
CA ASP A 154 -8.75 15.84 8.15
C ASP A 154 -9.09 14.98 6.92
N ARG A 155 -8.13 14.81 6.00
CA ARG A 155 -8.27 14.03 4.75
C ARG A 155 -7.60 12.65 4.83
N ILE A 156 -7.00 12.31 5.97
CA ILE A 156 -6.43 10.98 6.21
C ILE A 156 -7.56 10.03 6.62
N HIS A 157 -7.74 8.96 5.84
CA HIS A 157 -8.81 7.98 6.05
C HIS A 157 -8.40 6.81 6.96
N GLY A 158 -7.11 6.68 7.26
CA GLY A 158 -6.61 5.61 8.10
C GLY A 158 -5.14 5.76 8.44
N ILE A 159 -4.75 5.22 9.59
CA ILE A 159 -3.37 5.13 10.04
C ILE A 159 -3.10 3.67 10.37
N LEU A 160 -2.07 3.09 9.77
CA LEU A 160 -1.60 1.75 10.09
C LEU A 160 -0.40 1.84 11.04
N PRO A 161 -0.56 1.57 12.34
CA PRO A 161 0.55 1.65 13.30
C PRO A 161 1.55 0.52 13.05
N GLY A 162 2.66 0.85 12.38
CA GLY A 162 3.69 -0.14 12.03
C GLY A 162 4.31 -0.88 13.23
N TRP A 163 4.33 -0.25 14.42
CA TRP A 163 4.82 -0.87 15.65
C TRP A 163 3.88 -1.93 16.23
N ASN A 164 2.60 -1.93 15.85
CA ASN A 164 1.67 -3.00 16.20
C ASN A 164 1.73 -4.18 15.22
N LEU A 165 2.37 -3.99 14.04
CA LEU A 165 2.49 -5.05 13.06
C LEU A 165 3.54 -6.06 13.52
N PRO A 166 3.25 -7.38 13.41
CA PRO A 166 4.23 -8.39 13.72
C PRO A 166 5.42 -8.24 12.77
N ARG A 167 6.64 -8.37 13.32
CA ARG A 167 7.82 -8.42 12.48
C ARG A 167 7.71 -9.62 11.55
N MET A 168 7.94 -9.40 10.26
CA MET A 168 7.99 -10.48 9.29
C MET A 168 9.12 -11.45 9.67
N SER A 169 8.75 -12.67 10.01
CA SER A 169 9.67 -13.79 10.21
C SER A 169 9.23 -14.95 9.33
N THR A 170 10.12 -15.93 9.15
CA THR A 170 9.77 -17.16 8.44
C THR A 170 8.62 -17.92 9.09
N ASP A 171 8.40 -17.71 10.39
CA ASP A 171 7.28 -18.32 11.13
C ASP A 171 5.95 -17.61 10.89
N ALA A 172 5.98 -16.36 10.42
CA ALA A 172 4.80 -15.60 9.99
C ALA A 172 4.32 -16.00 8.58
N LEU A 173 5.06 -16.86 7.88
CA LEU A 173 4.63 -17.37 6.58
C LEU A 173 3.43 -18.31 6.75
N SER A 174 2.43 -18.12 5.90
CA SER A 174 1.28 -19.01 5.85
C SER A 174 1.74 -20.45 5.60
N LYS A 175 1.23 -21.38 6.41
CA LYS A 175 1.41 -22.84 6.22
C LYS A 175 0.40 -23.42 5.21
N GLY A 176 -0.52 -22.60 4.71
CA GLY A 176 -1.59 -22.98 3.79
C GLY A 176 -1.47 -22.31 2.42
N VAL A 177 -2.49 -22.52 1.57
CA VAL A 177 -2.59 -21.86 0.26
C VAL A 177 -2.77 -20.36 0.46
N GLY A 178 -1.96 -19.57 -0.26
CA GLY A 178 -2.07 -18.12 -0.30
C GLY A 178 -2.19 -17.61 -1.74
N PHE A 179 -2.70 -16.39 -1.89
CA PHE A 179 -2.65 -15.71 -3.17
C PHE A 179 -1.25 -15.16 -3.43
N LYS A 180 -0.83 -15.15 -4.69
CA LYS A 180 0.33 -14.35 -5.09
C LYS A 180 -0.05 -12.87 -4.97
N ALA A 181 0.86 -12.05 -4.44
CA ALA A 181 0.59 -10.65 -4.09
C ALA A 181 0.20 -9.77 -5.29
N ASP A 182 0.72 -10.10 -6.45
CA ASP A 182 0.41 -9.46 -7.75
C ASP A 182 -0.98 -9.83 -8.28
N PHE A 183 -1.38 -11.09 -8.20
CA PHE A 183 -2.74 -11.51 -8.50
C PHE A 183 -3.76 -10.81 -7.57
N LEU A 184 -3.38 -10.64 -6.31
CA LEU A 184 -4.16 -9.85 -5.37
C LEU A 184 -4.21 -8.36 -5.77
N GLY A 185 -3.09 -7.80 -6.27
CA GLY A 185 -3.03 -6.44 -6.81
C GLY A 185 -3.99 -6.21 -7.97
N GLU A 186 -4.05 -7.13 -8.94
CA GLU A 186 -4.99 -7.09 -10.07
C GLU A 186 -6.46 -7.12 -9.62
N ILE A 187 -6.75 -7.95 -8.61
CA ILE A 187 -8.09 -8.00 -8.01
C ILE A 187 -8.42 -6.63 -7.41
N PHE A 188 -7.52 -6.04 -6.62
CA PHE A 188 -7.74 -4.73 -6.01
C PHE A 188 -7.90 -3.63 -7.05
N HIS A 189 -7.06 -3.57 -8.08
CA HIS A 189 -7.20 -2.64 -9.19
C HIS A 189 -8.59 -2.78 -9.86
N SER A 190 -8.99 -4.01 -10.18
CA SER A 190 -10.29 -4.28 -10.80
C SER A 190 -11.47 -3.89 -9.90
N MET A 191 -11.31 -4.01 -8.58
CA MET A 191 -12.34 -3.65 -7.59
C MET A 191 -12.55 -2.13 -7.49
N ARG A 192 -11.58 -1.29 -7.84
CA ARG A 192 -11.75 0.19 -7.77
C ARG A 192 -12.84 0.72 -8.68
N ASN A 193 -13.07 0.06 -9.81
CA ASN A 193 -14.08 0.47 -10.79
C ASN A 193 -15.51 0.02 -10.42
N ARG A 194 -15.69 -0.59 -9.25
CA ARG A 194 -16.96 -1.11 -8.78
C ARG A 194 -17.59 -0.13 -7.79
N ILE A 195 -18.77 0.38 -8.15
CA ILE A 195 -19.54 1.37 -7.39
C ILE A 195 -19.87 0.87 -5.97
N GLU A 196 -19.95 -0.44 -5.77
CA GLU A 196 -20.20 -1.05 -4.46
C GLU A 196 -19.10 -0.76 -3.43
N PHE A 197 -17.85 -0.55 -3.87
CA PHE A 197 -16.72 -0.23 -3.00
C PHE A 197 -16.42 1.27 -2.93
N ASP A 198 -17.08 2.10 -3.75
CA ASP A 198 -16.90 3.56 -3.79
C ASP A 198 -17.65 4.28 -2.64
N ASN A 199 -18.72 3.65 -2.12
CA ASN A 199 -19.54 4.22 -1.04
C ASN A 199 -19.11 3.79 0.37
N GLU A 200 -18.22 2.83 0.50
CA GLU A 200 -17.59 2.51 1.79
C GLU A 200 -16.45 3.48 2.00
N LYS A 201 -16.75 4.65 2.60
CA LYS A 201 -15.75 5.44 3.33
C LYS A 201 -15.18 4.53 4.40
N SER A 202 -14.15 3.80 4.01
CA SER A 202 -13.57 2.75 4.81
C SER A 202 -12.70 3.48 5.82
N ASP A 203 -13.29 3.85 6.95
CA ASP A 203 -12.55 4.07 8.19
C ASP A 203 -11.91 2.73 8.55
N VAL A 204 -10.85 2.34 7.84
CA VAL A 204 -10.06 1.15 8.11
C VAL A 204 -9.17 1.50 9.30
N ILE A 205 -9.79 1.58 10.47
CA ILE A 205 -9.09 1.42 11.73
C ILE A 205 -8.85 -0.09 11.85
N ILE A 206 -7.68 -0.56 11.42
CA ILE A 206 -7.24 -1.92 11.77
C ILE A 206 -6.91 -1.90 13.26
N SER A 207 -7.92 -2.02 14.12
CA SER A 207 -7.70 -2.40 15.51
C SER A 207 -7.45 -3.92 15.51
N MET A 208 -6.18 -4.30 15.58
CA MET A 208 -5.84 -5.64 16.04
C MET A 208 -6.19 -5.68 17.53
N GLU A 209 -7.26 -6.40 17.89
CA GLU A 209 -7.56 -6.68 19.29
C GLU A 209 -6.34 -7.36 19.93
N GLU A 210 -5.95 -6.89 21.12
CA GLU A 210 -4.90 -7.54 21.91
C GLU A 210 -5.32 -9.00 22.15
N PRO A 211 -4.43 -9.99 21.99
CA PRO A 211 -4.76 -11.36 22.33
C PRO A 211 -5.11 -11.43 23.82
N GLU A 212 -6.30 -11.94 24.13
CA GLU A 212 -6.72 -12.17 25.52
C GLU A 212 -5.63 -12.94 26.27
N GLU A 213 -5.17 -12.38 27.38
CA GLU A 213 -4.31 -13.11 28.31
C GLU A 213 -5.04 -14.37 28.75
N VAL A 214 -4.56 -15.53 28.29
CA VAL A 214 -4.99 -16.82 28.83
C VAL A 214 -4.50 -16.87 30.27
N THR A 215 -5.37 -16.50 31.21
CA THR A 215 -5.17 -16.74 32.63
C THR A 215 -5.06 -18.24 32.85
N SER A 216 -3.85 -18.71 33.09
CA SER A 216 -3.62 -20.08 33.54
C SER A 216 -4.17 -20.19 34.97
N GLU A 217 -5.39 -20.70 35.12
CA GLU A 217 -5.86 -21.17 36.42
C GLU A 217 -4.98 -22.34 36.88
N LYS A 218 -4.46 -22.22 38.10
CA LYS A 218 -3.83 -23.28 38.88
C LYS A 218 -4.81 -23.81 39.91
#